data_AF-A0A9D4HIM5-F1
#
_entry.id   AF-A0A9D4HIM5-F1
#
_cell.length_a   1.000
_cell.length_b   1.000
_cell.length_c   1.000
_cell.angle_alpha   90.00
_cell.angle_beta   90.00
_cell.angle_gamma   90.00
#
_symmetry.space_group_name_H-M   'P 1'
#
loop_
_entity.id
_entity.type
_entity.pdbx_description
1 polymer ?
#
loop_
_entity_poly.entity_id
_entity_poly.type
_entity_poly.pdbx_seq_one_letter_code
_entity_poly.pdbx_strand_id
1 'polypeptide(L)'
;MTDQFSRKDRDRIRAASFEAASKNRLKDKQISIGVQLPKEIRDARKPLYDVMRRAQENGQRAKFNGPTLYINGSPYKATMDHQ
;
A
#
# COMPACT_ATOMS: atom_id res chain seq x y z
N MET A 1 -8.30 13.70 -26.20
CA MET A 1 -8.79 14.17 -24.88
C MET A 1 -8.34 13.16 -23.84
N THR A 2 -7.33 13.48 -23.02
CA THR A 2 -6.99 12.65 -21.86
C THR A 2 -7.88 13.09 -20.71
N ASP A 3 -9.00 12.40 -20.52
CA ASP A 3 -9.78 12.52 -19.30
C ASP A 3 -8.91 12.06 -18.13
N GLN A 4 -8.29 13.02 -17.46
CA GLN A 4 -7.56 12.79 -16.22
C GLN A 4 -8.59 12.60 -15.12
N PHE A 5 -8.93 11.36 -14.81
CA PHE A 5 -9.77 11.03 -13.66
C PHE A 5 -9.20 11.69 -12.39
N SER A 6 -10.07 12.34 -11.62
CA SER A 6 -9.63 13.02 -10.40
C SER A 6 -9.06 12.01 -9.40
N ARG A 7 -8.24 12.47 -8.46
CA ARG A 7 -7.75 11.62 -7.35
C ARG A 7 -8.92 10.95 -6.61
N LYS A 8 -10.02 11.69 -6.42
CA LYS A 8 -11.23 11.21 -5.75
C LYS A 8 -11.89 10.06 -6.51
N ASP A 9 -11.92 10.13 -7.83
CA ASP A 9 -12.49 9.05 -8.67
C ASP A 9 -11.64 7.78 -8.58
N ARG A 10 -10.32 7.93 -8.64
CA ARG A 10 -9.38 6.81 -8.47
C ARG A 10 -9.52 6.15 -7.09
N ASP A 11 -9.62 6.95 -6.04
CA ASP A 11 -9.84 6.47 -4.67
C ASP A 11 -11.18 5.72 -4.56
N ARG A 12 -12.25 6.23 -5.20
CA ARG A 12 -13.57 5.58 -5.23
C ARG A 12 -13.54 4.24 -5.96
N ILE A 13 -12.90 4.15 -7.13
CA ILE A 13 -12.75 2.91 -7.89
C ILE A 13 -11.95 1.88 -7.08
N ARG A 14 -10.85 2.31 -6.46
CA ARG A 14 -10.05 1.44 -5.61
C ARG A 14 -10.86 0.93 -4.41
N ALA A 15 -11.65 1.78 -3.75
CA ALA A 15 -12.52 1.35 -2.66
C ALA A 15 -13.53 0.30 -3.13
N ALA A 16 -14.21 0.54 -4.27
CA ALA A 16 -15.17 -0.39 -4.86
C ALA A 16 -14.56 -1.76 -5.23
N SER A 17 -13.25 -1.83 -5.48
CA SER A 17 -12.55 -3.10 -5.75
C SER A 17 -12.44 -4.01 -4.51
N PHE A 18 -12.58 -3.46 -3.30
CA PHE A 18 -12.53 -4.23 -2.05
C PHE A 18 -13.91 -4.77 -1.63
N GLU A 19 -15.00 -4.30 -2.24
CA GLU A 19 -16.35 -4.81 -2.01
C GLU A 19 -16.44 -6.30 -2.35
N ALA A 20 -17.17 -7.07 -1.54
CA ALA A 20 -17.15 -8.54 -1.60
C ALA A 20 -17.40 -9.10 -3.02
N ALA A 21 -18.41 -8.56 -3.72
CA ALA A 21 -18.76 -8.99 -5.07
C ALA A 21 -17.64 -8.73 -6.10
N SER A 22 -17.01 -7.55 -6.03
CA SER A 22 -15.89 -7.17 -6.92
C SER A 22 -14.63 -7.94 -6.57
N LYS A 23 -14.32 -8.04 -5.27
CA LYS A 23 -13.11 -8.68 -4.74
C LYS A 23 -12.99 -10.14 -5.18
N ASN A 24 -14.08 -10.90 -5.06
CA ASN A 24 -14.09 -12.31 -5.46
C ASN A 24 -13.85 -12.46 -6.98
N ARG A 25 -14.57 -11.69 -7.79
CA ARG A 25 -14.41 -11.70 -9.26
C ARG A 25 -12.99 -11.33 -9.71
N LEU A 26 -12.37 -10.36 -9.04
CA LEU A 26 -10.99 -9.93 -9.34
C LEU A 26 -9.98 -11.00 -8.92
N LYS A 27 -10.19 -11.64 -7.77
CA LYS A 27 -9.35 -12.74 -7.28
C LYS A 27 -9.36 -13.93 -8.24
N ASP A 28 -10.54 -14.35 -8.69
CA ASP A 28 -10.69 -15.48 -9.62
C ASP A 28 -9.97 -15.24 -10.95
N LYS A 29 -9.91 -13.97 -11.38
CA LYS A 29 -9.20 -13.55 -12.59
C LYS A 29 -7.73 -13.17 -12.36
N GLN A 30 -7.23 -13.29 -11.14
CA GLN A 30 -5.86 -12.89 -10.76
C GLN A 30 -5.55 -11.41 -11.05
N ILE A 31 -6.56 -10.54 -10.97
CA ILE A 31 -6.42 -9.10 -11.20
C ILE A 31 -6.35 -8.38 -9.84
N SER A 32 -5.47 -7.38 -9.74
CA SER A 32 -5.41 -6.49 -8.58
C SER A 32 -5.46 -5.03 -9.01
N ILE A 33 -6.19 -4.21 -8.24
CA ILE A 33 -6.30 -2.76 -8.47
C ILE A 33 -5.42 -2.03 -7.45
N GLY A 34 -4.25 -1.58 -7.92
CA GLY A 34 -3.26 -0.86 -7.13
C GLY A 34 -3.34 0.67 -7.28
N VAL A 35 -2.52 1.38 -6.52
CA VAL A 35 -2.23 2.80 -6.77
C VAL A 35 -0.96 2.88 -7.61
N GLN A 36 -0.98 3.70 -8.66
CA GLN A 36 0.21 4.05 -9.42
C GLN A 36 1.07 4.99 -8.57
N LEU A 37 2.27 4.52 -8.20
CA LEU A 37 3.29 5.34 -7.55
C LEU A 37 4.50 5.50 -8.48
N PRO A 38 5.21 6.65 -8.41
CA PRO A 38 6.54 6.81 -8.98
C PRO A 38 7.45 5.63 -8.60
N LYS A 39 8.36 5.27 -9.51
CA LYS A 39 9.21 4.09 -9.35
C LYS A 39 10.06 4.19 -8.08
N GLU A 40 10.59 5.37 -7.81
CA GLU A 40 11.46 5.69 -6.69
C GLU A 40 10.75 5.42 -5.35
N ILE A 41 9.47 5.81 -5.25
CA ILE A 41 8.66 5.57 -4.05
C ILE A 41 8.38 4.07 -3.90
N ARG A 42 8.09 3.37 -5.01
CA ARG A 42 7.83 1.92 -4.98
C ARG A 42 9.05 1.13 -4.52
N ASP A 43 10.21 1.50 -5.05
CA ASP A 43 11.49 0.85 -4.72
C ASP A 43 11.87 1.10 -3.26
N ALA A 44 11.66 2.32 -2.75
CA ALA A 44 11.88 2.65 -1.34
C ALA A 44 10.96 1.85 -0.39
N ARG A 45 9.71 1.55 -0.81
CA ARG A 45 8.77 0.75 -0.02
C ARG A 45 9.08 -0.74 -0.04
N LYS A 46 9.68 -1.25 -1.12
CA LYS A 46 9.90 -2.68 -1.36
C LYS A 46 10.54 -3.41 -0.15
N PRO A 47 11.68 -2.96 0.42
CA PRO A 47 12.30 -3.63 1.56
C PRO A 47 11.49 -3.49 2.86
N LEU A 48 10.60 -2.49 2.94
CA LEU A 48 9.81 -2.20 4.14
C LEU A 48 8.51 -3.02 4.22
N TYR A 49 8.13 -3.74 3.15
CA TYR A 49 6.90 -4.53 3.16
C TYR A 49 6.92 -5.68 4.17
N ASP A 50 8.06 -6.34 4.36
CA ASP A 50 8.16 -7.44 5.32
C ASP A 50 8.10 -6.92 6.75
N VAL A 51 8.72 -5.76 7.02
CA VAL A 51 8.60 -5.06 8.30
C VAL A 51 7.15 -4.66 8.56
N MET A 52 6.49 -4.06 7.57
CA MET A 52 5.08 -3.68 7.66
C MET A 52 4.19 -4.90 7.97
N ARG A 53 4.42 -6.03 7.29
CA ARG A 53 3.64 -7.25 7.48
C ARG A 53 3.81 -7.80 8.89
N ARG A 54 5.05 -7.94 9.37
CA ARG A 54 5.34 -8.39 10.74
C ARG A 54 4.70 -7.47 11.79
N ALA A 55 4.78 -6.16 11.59
CA ALA A 55 4.15 -5.20 12.49
C ALA A 55 2.62 -5.40 12.54
N GLN A 56 1.98 -5.61 11.40
CA GLN A 56 0.53 -5.88 11.32
C GLN A 56 0.15 -7.23 11.96
N GLU A 57 0.94 -8.28 11.75
CA GLU A 57 0.78 -9.59 12.39
C GLU A 57 0.88 -9.48 13.92
N ASN A 58 1.73 -8.59 14.42
CA ASN A 58 1.86 -8.25 15.84
C ASN A 58 0.79 -7.27 16.35
N GLY A 59 -0.27 -7.02 15.58
CA GLY A 59 -1.38 -6.13 15.96
C GLY A 59 -1.04 -4.62 15.93
N GLN A 60 0.10 -4.23 15.37
CA GLN A 60 0.51 -2.83 15.29
C GLN A 60 -0.10 -2.14 14.07
N ARG A 61 -0.35 -0.83 14.19
CA ARG A 61 -0.86 0.00 13.09
C ARG A 61 0.30 0.42 12.18
N ALA A 62 0.55 -0.34 11.12
CA ALA A 62 1.58 -0.02 10.12
C ALA A 62 0.98 0.59 8.84
N LYS A 63 1.51 1.74 8.39
CA LYS A 63 1.09 2.42 7.14
C LYS A 63 2.25 3.14 6.46
N PHE A 64 2.22 3.23 5.13
CA PHE A 64 3.14 4.07 4.38
C PHE A 64 2.57 5.49 4.20
N ASN A 65 3.42 6.50 4.38
CA ASN A 65 3.18 7.87 3.91
C ASN A 65 4.35 8.29 3.02
N GLY A 66 4.09 8.49 1.72
CA GLY A 66 5.18 8.64 0.74
C GLY A 66 6.10 7.41 0.74
N PRO A 67 7.43 7.56 0.83
CA PRO A 67 8.38 6.45 0.93
C PRO A 67 8.52 5.89 2.36
N THR A 68 8.03 6.61 3.38
CA THR A 68 8.30 6.29 4.79
C THR A 68 7.24 5.35 5.36
N LEU A 69 7.68 4.28 6.02
CA LEU A 69 6.82 3.41 6.84
C LEU A 69 6.64 4.02 8.22
N TYR A 70 5.40 4.03 8.71
CA TYR A 70 5.06 4.43 10.08
C TYR A 70 4.46 3.23 10.81
N ILE A 71 4.91 2.97 12.04
CA ILE A 71 4.39 1.93 12.93
C ILE A 71 3.87 2.63 14.19
N ASN A 72 2.60 2.42 14.52
CA ASN A 72 1.91 3.07 15.64
C ASN A 72 2.02 4.61 15.64
N GLY A 73 2.12 5.20 14.45
CA GLY A 73 2.24 6.65 14.27
C GLY A 73 3.68 7.19 14.26
N SER A 74 4.67 6.38 14.63
CA SER A 74 6.08 6.77 14.60
C SER A 74 6.77 6.32 13.31
N PRO A 75 7.66 7.13 12.71
CA PRO A 75 8.40 6.72 11.53
C PRO A 75 9.30 5.54 11.90
N TYR A 76 9.18 4.46 11.13
CA TYR A 76 10.09 3.33 11.23
C TYR A 76 11.47 3.79 10.77
N LYS A 77 12.41 3.81 11.71
CA LYS A 77 13.83 3.95 11.42
C LYS A 77 14.37 2.54 11.45
N ALA A 78 14.91 2.08 10.32
CA ALA A 78 15.79 0.93 10.34
C ALA A 78 17.00 1.36 11.18
N THR A 79 16.98 1.09 12.48
CA THR A 79 18.20 1.13 13.28
C THR A 79 19.15 0.17 12.58
N MET A 80 20.29 0.70 12.12
CA MET A 80 21.38 -0.11 11.60
C MET A 80 21.91 -0.96 12.75
N ASP A 81 21.23 -2.04 13.10
CA ASP A 81 21.85 -3.17 13.78
C ASP A 81 22.62 -3.93 12.71
N HIS A 82 23.79 -3.39 12.37
CA HIS A 82 24.93 -4.21 11.99
C HIS A 82 25.34 -4.97 13.25
N GLN A 83 24.74 -6.14 13.46
CA GLN A 83 25.35 -7.21 14.25
C GLN A 83 25.93 -8.24 13.28
#